data_AF-A0A1F4MDS8-F1
#
_entry.id   AF-A0A1F4MDS8-F1
#
_cell.length_a   1.000
_cell.length_b   1.000
_cell.length_c   1.000
_cell.angle_alpha   90.00
_cell.angle_beta   90.00
_cell.angle_gamma   90.00
#
_symmetry.space_group_name_H-M   'P 1'
#
loop_
_entity.id
_entity.type
_entity.pdbx_description
1 polymer ?
#
loop_
_entity_poly.entity_id
_entity_poly.type
_entity_poly.pdbx_seq_one_letter_code
_entity_poly.pdbx_strand_id
1 'polypeptide(L)'
;MPTPDIAVQRYIHEVLGAPVQEFRPWARESELPYFLRDAFQFHELDLLGHPVLLAIDRKPDKPLLGEIRIQLNKVRTLAGQPVIYVTGVLASYERRRLIEQKVPFIVPGNQLYLPDLGIDLREYFRRRSPTGDATLSPSTQAMLITALLRRPWHAEWQPSVVATELGYTPMTLSRVIKELTGADIAVPYAVGRSRWLRMERLPQQIWEQARPLLRGPVKRTVWVHHAEPFVGGQPKLLAGLSALAIHSMLAAPQWPIYALSPDQWKAASQAGIEELPEPTPGACEWQLWSYSPALLPGTNSVDPLSLILSLQDNPDERIQLALDELKEQLPW
;
A
#
# COMPACT_ATOMS: atom_id res chain seq x y z
N MET A 1 5.77 -29.62 -16.82
CA MET A 1 5.78 -28.20 -17.24
C MET A 1 5.01 -28.12 -18.55
N PRO A 2 3.97 -27.30 -18.70
CA PRO A 2 3.33 -27.11 -20.01
C PRO A 2 4.36 -26.58 -21.02
N THR A 3 4.25 -26.96 -22.29
CA THR A 3 5.05 -26.36 -23.37
C THR A 3 4.75 -24.86 -23.44
N PRO A 4 5.72 -24.01 -23.84
CA PRO A 4 5.52 -22.56 -23.93
C PRO A 4 4.28 -22.20 -24.76
N ASP A 5 3.97 -22.97 -25.79
CA ASP A 5 2.78 -22.83 -26.64
C ASP A 5 1.46 -22.88 -25.84
N ILE A 6 1.32 -23.85 -24.93
CA ILE A 6 0.12 -24.02 -24.09
C ILE A 6 -0.03 -22.85 -23.11
N ALA A 7 1.08 -22.37 -22.54
CA ALA A 7 1.07 -21.26 -21.59
C ALA A 7 0.63 -19.95 -22.27
N VAL A 8 1.08 -19.72 -23.51
CA VAL A 8 0.73 -18.55 -24.31
C VAL A 8 -0.72 -18.62 -24.76
N GLN A 9 -1.17 -19.77 -25.26
CA GLN A 9 -2.56 -19.96 -25.68
C GLN A 9 -3.55 -19.73 -24.53
N ARG A 10 -3.26 -20.31 -23.35
CA ARG A 10 -4.08 -20.12 -22.15
C ARG A 10 -4.12 -18.64 -21.73
N TYR A 11 -2.96 -17.99 -21.70
CA TYR A 11 -2.86 -16.58 -21.31
C TYR A 11 -3.65 -15.65 -22.25
N ILE A 12 -3.56 -15.86 -23.57
CA ILE A 12 -4.33 -15.09 -24.55
C ILE A 12 -5.84 -15.29 -24.31
N HIS A 13 -6.27 -16.54 -24.09
CA HIS A 13 -7.67 -16.84 -23.80
C HIS A 13 -8.17 -16.16 -22.52
N GLU A 14 -7.39 -16.23 -21.44
CA GLU A 14 -7.71 -15.60 -20.14
C GLU A 14 -7.81 -14.07 -20.23
N VAL A 15 -6.88 -13.44 -20.95
CA VAL A 15 -6.76 -11.97 -20.98
C VAL A 15 -7.68 -11.31 -22.02
N LEU A 16 -7.90 -11.95 -23.17
CA LEU A 16 -8.71 -11.37 -24.26
C LEU A 16 -10.14 -11.92 -24.31
N GLY A 17 -10.46 -12.98 -23.56
CA GLY A 17 -11.79 -13.60 -23.55
C GLY A 17 -12.22 -14.17 -24.90
N ALA A 18 -11.29 -14.32 -25.84
CA ALA A 18 -11.54 -14.79 -27.19
C ALA A 18 -11.23 -16.29 -27.30
N PRO A 19 -12.04 -17.08 -28.05
CA PRO A 19 -11.68 -18.44 -28.40
C PRO A 19 -10.44 -18.39 -29.29
N VAL A 20 -9.27 -18.70 -28.71
CA VAL A 20 -8.02 -18.72 -29.47
C VAL A 20 -8.07 -19.91 -30.42
N GLN A 21 -8.04 -19.63 -31.73
CA GLN A 21 -7.91 -20.68 -32.74
C GLN A 21 -6.62 -21.46 -32.54
N GLU A 22 -6.58 -22.71 -33.03
CA GLU A 22 -5.42 -23.60 -32.87
C GLU A 22 -4.11 -22.94 -33.31
N PHE A 23 -3.06 -23.12 -32.51
CA PHE A 23 -1.70 -22.71 -32.85
C PHE A 23 -1.20 -23.61 -33.98
N ARG A 24 -0.92 -23.03 -35.14
CA ARG A 24 -0.41 -23.77 -36.30
C ARG A 24 1.07 -23.47 -36.51
N PRO A 25 1.93 -24.47 -36.71
CA PRO A 25 3.32 -24.23 -37.09
C PRO A 25 3.40 -23.39 -38.36
N TRP A 26 4.33 -22.43 -38.41
CA TRP A 26 4.46 -21.59 -39.59
C TRP A 26 5.13 -22.33 -40.76
N ALA A 27 4.39 -22.57 -41.83
CA ALA A 27 4.86 -23.37 -42.97
C ALA A 27 6.13 -22.81 -43.65
N ARG A 28 6.33 -21.49 -43.60
CA ARG A 28 7.46 -20.80 -44.26
C ARG A 28 8.66 -20.59 -43.33
N GLU A 29 8.69 -21.25 -42.17
CA GLU A 29 9.83 -21.16 -41.23
C GLU A 29 11.16 -21.54 -41.89
N SER A 30 11.16 -22.49 -42.84
CA SER A 30 12.35 -22.96 -43.56
C SER A 30 13.01 -21.89 -44.45
N GLU A 31 12.27 -20.85 -44.86
CA GLU A 31 12.78 -19.71 -45.63
C GLU A 31 13.62 -18.75 -44.77
N LEU A 32 13.53 -18.85 -43.44
CA LEU A 32 14.28 -17.99 -42.54
C LEU A 32 15.76 -18.40 -42.43
N PRO A 33 16.67 -17.42 -42.32
CA PRO A 33 18.05 -17.65 -41.91
C PRO A 33 18.15 -18.51 -40.65
N TYR A 34 19.17 -19.38 -40.60
CA TYR A 34 19.35 -20.34 -39.50
C TYR A 34 19.35 -19.68 -38.12
N PHE A 35 19.95 -18.49 -37.97
CA PHE A 35 19.99 -17.79 -36.69
C PHE A 35 18.60 -17.41 -36.14
N LEU A 36 17.60 -17.16 -37.01
CA LEU A 36 16.23 -16.89 -36.58
C LEU A 36 15.49 -18.18 -36.19
N ARG A 37 15.74 -19.27 -36.92
CA ARG A 37 15.18 -20.60 -36.60
C ARG A 37 15.75 -21.19 -35.31
N ASP A 38 17.00 -20.88 -34.99
CA ASP A 38 17.64 -21.28 -33.73
C ASP A 38 17.19 -20.41 -32.54
N ALA A 39 16.84 -19.14 -32.79
CA ALA A 39 16.39 -18.21 -31.76
C ALA A 39 14.90 -18.35 -31.42
N PHE A 40 14.04 -18.59 -32.41
CA PHE A 40 12.58 -18.55 -32.24
C PHE A 40 11.88 -19.80 -32.76
N GLN A 41 10.77 -20.14 -32.13
CA GLN A 41 9.76 -21.04 -32.66
C GLN A 41 8.58 -20.21 -33.18
N PHE A 42 8.07 -20.54 -34.37
CA PHE A 42 7.06 -19.73 -35.05
C PHE A 42 5.71 -20.44 -35.14
N HIS A 43 4.65 -19.75 -34.70
CA HIS A 43 3.27 -20.23 -34.80
C HIS A 43 2.36 -19.14 -35.38
N GLU A 44 1.47 -19.54 -36.28
CA GLU A 44 0.40 -18.69 -36.80
C GLU A 44 -0.89 -18.94 -36.02
N LEU A 45 -1.63 -17.85 -35.78
CA LEU A 45 -2.98 -17.88 -35.26
C LEU A 45 -3.78 -16.65 -35.70
N ASP A 46 -5.09 -16.74 -35.54
CA ASP A 46 -5.99 -15.59 -35.66
C ASP A 46 -6.24 -14.99 -34.27
N LEU A 47 -5.91 -13.72 -34.11
CA LEU A 47 -6.07 -12.98 -32.87
C LEU A 47 -7.10 -11.86 -33.08
N LEU A 48 -8.30 -12.01 -32.51
CA LEU A 48 -9.40 -11.06 -32.64
C LEU A 48 -9.78 -10.75 -34.11
N GLY A 49 -9.71 -11.73 -35.01
CA GLY A 49 -9.98 -11.55 -36.44
C GLY A 49 -8.80 -11.03 -37.25
N HIS A 50 -7.60 -11.00 -36.67
CA HIS A 50 -6.37 -10.59 -37.34
C HIS A 50 -5.36 -11.74 -37.40
N PRO A 51 -4.86 -12.14 -38.60
CA PRO A 51 -3.80 -13.13 -38.70
C PRO A 51 -2.49 -12.56 -38.16
N VAL A 52 -1.88 -13.28 -37.23
CA VAL A 52 -0.62 -12.88 -36.60
C VAL A 52 0.35 -14.06 -36.52
N LEU A 53 1.63 -13.74 -36.52
CA LEU A 53 2.71 -14.71 -36.31
C LEU A 53 3.32 -14.50 -34.93
N LEU A 54 3.38 -15.55 -34.12
CA LEU A 54 4.12 -15.55 -32.86
C LEU A 54 5.57 -15.95 -33.12
N ALA A 55 6.51 -15.20 -32.56
CA ALA A 55 7.93 -15.56 -32.48
C ALA A 55 8.27 -15.86 -31.01
N ILE A 56 8.23 -17.15 -30.65
CA ILE A 56 8.43 -17.64 -29.29
C ILE A 56 9.92 -17.89 -29.04
N ASP A 57 10.48 -17.21 -28.05
CA ASP A 57 11.88 -17.33 -27.68
C ASP A 57 12.23 -18.76 -27.22
N ARG A 58 13.21 -19.37 -27.88
CA ARG A 58 13.73 -20.70 -27.51
C ARG A 58 14.77 -20.63 -26.39
N LYS A 59 15.35 -19.46 -26.09
CA LYS A 59 16.50 -19.28 -25.16
C LYS A 59 16.26 -18.10 -24.20
N PRO A 60 15.37 -18.25 -23.19
CA PRO A 60 14.99 -17.16 -22.28
C PRO A 60 16.15 -16.55 -21.46
N ASP A 61 17.27 -17.27 -21.28
CA ASP A 61 18.40 -16.84 -20.43
C ASP A 61 19.51 -16.06 -21.18
N LYS A 62 19.35 -15.74 -22.47
CA LYS A 62 20.32 -14.90 -23.20
C LYS A 62 19.68 -13.56 -23.63
N PRO A 63 20.20 -12.41 -23.17
CA PRO A 63 19.63 -11.12 -23.54
C PRO A 63 20.00 -10.77 -25.00
N LEU A 64 19.08 -11.06 -25.93
CA LEU A 64 19.17 -10.72 -27.37
C LEU A 64 18.39 -9.44 -27.76
N LEU A 65 17.89 -8.69 -26.77
CA LEU A 65 16.97 -7.56 -26.98
C LEU A 65 17.57 -6.35 -27.72
N GLY A 66 18.90 -6.28 -27.87
CA GLY A 66 19.54 -5.26 -28.69
C GLY A 66 19.11 -5.31 -30.17
N GLU A 67 18.79 -6.50 -30.68
CA GLU A 67 18.55 -6.76 -32.10
C GLU A 67 17.14 -7.28 -32.40
N ILE A 68 16.32 -7.56 -31.38
CA ILE A 68 14.99 -8.18 -31.53
C ILE A 68 14.12 -7.44 -32.55
N ARG A 69 14.08 -6.10 -32.51
CA ARG A 69 13.32 -5.32 -33.49
C ARG A 69 13.76 -5.60 -34.93
N ILE A 70 15.07 -5.67 -35.17
CA ILE A 70 15.62 -5.90 -36.51
C ILE A 70 15.28 -7.32 -36.96
N GLN A 71 15.41 -8.29 -36.06
CA GLN A 71 15.12 -9.69 -36.32
C GLN A 71 13.63 -9.90 -36.64
N LEU A 72 12.72 -9.38 -35.81
CA LEU A 72 11.27 -9.48 -36.03
C LEU A 72 10.81 -8.72 -37.26
N ASN A 73 11.43 -7.58 -37.60
CA ASN A 73 11.12 -6.88 -38.84
C ASN A 73 11.49 -7.71 -40.08
N LYS A 74 12.61 -8.45 -40.07
CA LYS A 74 12.95 -9.36 -41.18
C LYS A 74 11.90 -10.45 -41.34
N VAL A 75 11.45 -11.04 -40.23
CA VAL A 75 10.37 -12.04 -40.26
C VAL A 75 9.07 -11.41 -40.76
N ARG A 76 8.70 -10.22 -40.27
CA ARG A 76 7.49 -9.48 -40.67
C ARG A 76 7.48 -9.20 -42.18
N THR A 77 8.59 -8.75 -42.74
CA THR A 77 8.70 -8.50 -44.19
C THR A 77 8.49 -9.76 -45.00
N LEU A 78 9.00 -10.91 -44.53
CA LEU A 78 8.84 -12.19 -45.21
C LEU A 78 7.43 -12.76 -45.06
N ALA A 79 6.86 -12.68 -43.86
CA ALA A 79 5.57 -13.25 -43.49
C ALA A 79 4.38 -12.43 -44.01
N GLY A 80 4.56 -11.11 -44.21
CA GLY A 80 3.49 -10.22 -44.68
C GLY A 80 2.42 -9.93 -43.62
N GLN A 81 2.63 -10.35 -42.38
CA GLN A 81 1.69 -10.19 -41.25
C GLN A 81 2.41 -9.72 -39.98
N PRO A 82 1.71 -9.12 -39.00
CA PRO A 82 2.30 -8.70 -37.74
C PRO A 82 2.99 -9.87 -37.03
N VAL A 83 4.18 -9.61 -36.49
CA VAL A 83 4.97 -10.60 -35.75
C VAL A 83 5.05 -10.19 -34.29
N ILE A 84 4.50 -10.99 -33.40
CA ILE A 84 4.43 -10.73 -31.96
C ILE A 84 5.55 -11.51 -31.26
N TYR A 85 6.38 -10.79 -30.50
CA TYR A 85 7.44 -11.41 -29.71
C TYR A 85 6.87 -12.10 -28.48
N VAL A 86 7.26 -13.35 -28.21
CA VAL A 86 6.80 -14.06 -27.02
C VAL A 86 7.99 -14.54 -26.20
N THR A 87 8.03 -14.17 -24.93
CA THR A 87 9.10 -14.56 -24.01
C THR A 87 8.57 -14.80 -22.61
N GLY A 88 9.28 -15.62 -21.82
CA GLY A 88 8.85 -15.98 -20.46
C GLY A 88 9.06 -14.87 -19.44
N VAL A 89 10.09 -14.04 -19.60
CA VAL A 89 10.45 -12.97 -18.65
C VAL A 89 11.00 -11.76 -19.40
N LEU A 90 10.64 -10.56 -18.95
CA LEU A 90 11.22 -9.29 -19.40
C LEU A 90 11.58 -8.42 -18.21
N ALA A 91 12.80 -7.89 -18.17
CA ALA A 91 13.18 -6.88 -17.20
C ALA A 91 12.48 -5.53 -17.51
N SER A 92 12.36 -4.67 -16.50
CA SER A 92 11.61 -3.41 -16.63
C SER A 92 12.20 -2.45 -17.67
N TYR A 93 13.53 -2.42 -17.82
CA TYR A 93 14.19 -1.60 -18.85
C TYR A 93 13.96 -2.15 -20.26
N GLU A 94 13.87 -3.46 -20.41
CA GLU A 94 13.65 -4.17 -21.68
C GLU A 94 12.25 -3.94 -22.20
N ARG A 95 11.27 -4.09 -21.30
CA ARG A 95 9.87 -3.73 -21.55
C ARG A 95 9.76 -2.30 -22.07
N ARG A 96 10.38 -1.33 -21.37
CA ARG A 96 10.34 0.08 -21.76
C ARG A 96 10.89 0.27 -23.18
N ARG A 97 12.02 -0.37 -23.48
CA ARG A 97 12.65 -0.33 -24.80
C ARG A 97 11.77 -0.92 -25.90
N LEU A 98 11.11 -2.05 -25.66
CA LEU A 98 10.18 -2.66 -26.64
C LEU A 98 8.98 -1.75 -26.91
N ILE A 99 8.42 -1.11 -25.88
CA ILE A 99 7.32 -0.14 -26.01
C ILE A 99 7.76 1.10 -26.79
N GLU A 100 8.91 1.70 -26.44
CA GLU A 100 9.49 2.85 -27.16
C GLU A 100 9.71 2.54 -28.66
N GLN A 101 10.09 1.29 -28.96
CA GLN A 101 10.31 0.82 -30.32
C GLN A 101 9.06 0.31 -31.03
N LYS A 102 7.89 0.33 -30.36
CA LYS A 102 6.61 -0.20 -30.85
C LYS A 102 6.70 -1.66 -31.31
N VAL A 103 7.47 -2.48 -30.60
CA VAL A 103 7.55 -3.92 -30.86
C VAL A 103 6.40 -4.62 -30.11
N PRO A 104 5.47 -5.30 -30.79
CA PRO A 104 4.42 -6.08 -30.13
C PRO A 104 5.03 -7.26 -29.35
N PHE A 105 4.60 -7.48 -28.11
CA PHE A 105 5.08 -8.59 -27.29
C PHE A 105 4.04 -9.18 -26.34
N ILE A 106 4.24 -10.45 -25.98
CA ILE A 106 3.49 -11.21 -24.97
C ILE A 106 4.47 -11.81 -23.97
N VAL A 107 4.22 -11.56 -22.69
CA VAL A 107 4.83 -12.26 -21.55
C VAL A 107 3.70 -12.98 -20.82
N PRO A 108 3.54 -14.30 -21.00
CA PRO A 108 2.48 -15.05 -20.36
C PRO A 108 2.47 -14.85 -18.85
N GLY A 109 1.31 -14.50 -18.28
CA GLY A 109 1.14 -14.24 -16.85
C GLY A 109 1.68 -12.88 -16.37
N ASN A 110 1.91 -11.91 -17.27
CA ASN A 110 2.48 -10.62 -16.89
C ASN A 110 2.02 -9.45 -17.79
N GLN A 111 2.20 -9.52 -19.10
CA GLN A 111 1.85 -8.39 -19.98
C GLN A 111 1.62 -8.80 -21.43
N LEU A 112 0.63 -8.17 -22.06
CA LEU A 112 0.32 -8.24 -23.48
C LEU A 112 0.31 -6.81 -24.05
N TYR A 113 1.21 -6.54 -25.00
CA TYR A 113 1.31 -5.25 -25.68
C TYR A 113 1.23 -5.46 -27.19
N LEU A 114 0.12 -5.04 -27.80
CA LEU A 114 -0.19 -5.18 -29.23
C LEU A 114 -0.52 -3.80 -29.82
N PRO A 115 0.49 -2.97 -30.15
CA PRO A 115 0.29 -1.62 -30.67
C PRO A 115 -0.51 -1.58 -31.98
N ASP A 116 -0.32 -2.58 -32.85
CA ASP A 116 -1.03 -2.69 -34.13
C ASP A 116 -2.55 -2.90 -33.94
N LEU A 117 -2.98 -3.42 -32.77
CA LEU A 117 -4.39 -3.61 -32.40
C LEU A 117 -4.89 -2.57 -31.39
N GLY A 118 -4.04 -1.62 -30.95
CA GLY A 118 -4.38 -0.65 -29.91
C GLY A 118 -4.53 -1.22 -28.50
N ILE A 119 -3.95 -2.40 -28.23
CA ILE A 119 -4.11 -3.11 -26.94
C ILE A 119 -2.82 -2.99 -26.10
N ASP A 120 -2.93 -2.52 -24.86
CA ASP A 120 -1.89 -2.61 -23.82
C ASP A 120 -2.55 -3.14 -22.54
N LEU A 121 -2.50 -4.46 -22.36
CA LEU A 121 -3.03 -5.16 -21.19
C LEU A 121 -1.87 -5.60 -20.32
N ARG A 122 -1.87 -5.14 -19.08
CA ARG A 122 -0.83 -5.49 -18.13
C ARG A 122 -1.49 -6.27 -17.01
N GLU A 123 -1.02 -7.49 -16.78
CA GLU A 123 -1.18 -8.14 -15.48
C GLU A 123 -0.22 -7.47 -14.51
N TYR A 124 -0.45 -6.19 -14.24
CA TYR A 124 -0.11 -5.66 -12.94
C TYR A 124 -1.03 -6.38 -11.95
N PHE A 125 -0.54 -7.49 -11.43
CA PHE A 125 -0.42 -7.48 -9.99
C PHE A 125 0.39 -6.21 -9.69
N ARG A 126 -0.30 -5.10 -9.31
CA ARG A 126 0.23 -4.28 -8.22
C ARG A 126 0.84 -5.34 -7.29
N ARG A 127 2.04 -5.13 -6.76
CA ARG A 127 2.27 -5.68 -5.44
C ARG A 127 1.14 -5.10 -4.59
N ARG A 128 -0.04 -5.75 -4.59
CA ARG A 128 -0.76 -6.02 -3.37
C ARG A 128 0.34 -6.65 -2.55
N SER A 129 0.93 -5.81 -1.69
CA SER A 129 1.56 -6.30 -0.48
C SER A 129 0.71 -7.48 -0.03
N PRO A 130 1.31 -8.64 0.22
CA PRO A 130 0.61 -9.91 0.36
C PRO A 130 -0.71 -9.68 1.08
N THR A 131 -1.82 -9.97 0.40
CA THR A 131 -3.14 -10.02 1.04
C THR A 131 -3.00 -11.01 2.19
N GLY A 132 -3.03 -10.43 3.38
CA GLY A 132 -2.50 -10.94 4.63
C GLY A 132 -2.07 -9.72 5.44
N ASP A 133 -3.03 -8.99 6.00
CA ASP A 133 -2.79 -8.03 7.09
C ASP A 133 -1.76 -6.92 6.84
N ALA A 134 -1.73 -6.31 5.65
CA ALA A 134 -0.86 -5.15 5.37
C ALA A 134 -1.41 -3.86 6.01
N THR A 135 -1.56 -3.90 7.32
CA THR A 135 -1.87 -2.76 8.17
C THR A 135 -0.74 -1.73 8.14
N LEU A 136 -1.09 -0.45 8.26
CA LEU A 136 -0.13 0.64 8.37
C LEU A 136 0.75 0.47 9.63
N SER A 137 2.01 0.87 9.52
CA SER A 137 2.88 0.93 10.68
C SER A 137 2.38 1.98 11.69
N PRO A 138 2.67 1.84 13.00
CA PRO A 138 2.28 2.82 14.01
C PRO A 138 2.65 4.27 13.65
N SER A 139 3.84 4.48 13.09
CA SER A 139 4.31 5.80 12.63
C SER A 139 3.50 6.34 11.46
N THR A 140 3.08 5.47 10.53
CA THR A 140 2.26 5.86 9.38
C THR A 140 0.85 6.19 9.79
N GLN A 141 0.26 5.41 10.69
CA GLN A 141 -1.03 5.72 11.31
C GLN A 141 -0.98 7.05 12.05
N ALA A 142 0.02 7.28 12.91
CA ALA A 142 0.19 8.55 13.62
C ALA A 142 0.28 9.75 12.66
N MET A 143 1.13 9.66 11.63
CA MET A 143 1.26 10.75 10.65
C MET A 143 -0.03 11.00 9.86
N LEU A 144 -0.77 9.94 9.50
CA LEU A 144 -2.06 10.08 8.82
C LEU A 144 -3.09 10.76 9.72
N ILE A 145 -3.22 10.32 10.97
CA ILE A 145 -4.13 10.89 11.96
C ILE A 145 -3.80 12.37 12.20
N THR A 146 -2.52 12.71 12.41
CA THR A 146 -2.08 14.10 12.56
C THR A 146 -2.43 14.94 11.32
N ALA A 147 -2.24 14.41 10.11
CA ALA A 147 -2.59 15.12 8.88
C ALA A 147 -4.11 15.38 8.74
N LEU A 148 -4.95 14.40 9.11
CA LEU A 148 -6.41 14.54 9.06
C LEU A 148 -6.96 15.52 10.10
N LEU A 149 -6.35 15.54 11.29
CA LEU A 149 -6.79 16.39 12.41
C LEU A 149 -6.15 17.79 12.41
N ARG A 150 -5.13 18.03 11.59
CA ARG A 150 -4.49 19.34 11.48
C ARG A 150 -5.48 20.41 11.04
N ARG A 151 -5.41 21.60 11.66
CA ARG A 151 -6.26 22.73 11.32
C ARG A 151 -5.42 23.96 10.90
N PRO A 152 -5.71 24.59 9.75
CA PRO A 152 -6.68 24.14 8.73
C PRO A 152 -6.23 22.86 8.03
N TRP A 153 -7.18 22.04 7.57
CA TRP A 153 -6.88 20.84 6.78
C TRP A 153 -6.42 21.25 5.38
N HIS A 154 -5.39 20.59 4.89
CA HIS A 154 -4.87 20.78 3.54
C HIS A 154 -4.75 19.43 2.85
N ALA A 155 -5.34 19.32 1.65
CA ALA A 155 -5.16 18.15 0.79
C ALA A 155 -3.68 17.93 0.43
N GLU A 156 -2.92 19.01 0.35
CA GLU A 156 -1.50 19.02 0.05
C GLU A 156 -0.69 19.31 1.31
N TRP A 157 0.22 18.41 1.66
CA TRP A 157 1.03 18.55 2.86
C TRP A 157 2.44 18.03 2.67
N GLN A 158 3.36 18.56 3.46
CA GLN A 158 4.76 18.18 3.45
C GLN A 158 5.05 17.19 4.59
N PRO A 159 5.28 15.89 4.30
CA PRO A 159 5.37 14.88 5.35
C PRO A 159 6.61 15.02 6.24
N SER A 160 7.68 15.67 5.76
CA SER A 160 8.86 15.93 6.59
C SER A 160 8.58 16.88 7.76
N VAL A 161 7.63 17.81 7.60
CA VAL A 161 7.24 18.74 8.67
C VAL A 161 6.55 17.96 9.80
N VAL A 162 5.53 17.17 9.44
CA VAL A 162 4.79 16.32 10.39
C VAL A 162 5.73 15.32 11.06
N ALA A 163 6.62 14.66 10.31
CA ALA A 163 7.58 13.73 10.87
C ALA A 163 8.51 14.40 11.88
N THR A 164 8.94 15.64 11.63
CA THR A 164 9.82 16.37 12.56
C THR A 164 9.08 16.73 13.85
N GLU A 165 7.83 17.19 13.75
CA GLU A 165 6.98 17.47 14.92
C GLU A 165 6.75 16.23 15.79
N LEU A 166 6.58 15.06 15.17
CA LEU A 166 6.38 13.79 15.86
C LEU A 166 7.71 13.11 16.29
N GLY A 167 8.87 13.72 16.02
CA GLY A 167 10.18 13.16 16.38
C GLY A 167 10.62 11.96 15.54
N TYR A 168 10.07 11.79 14.33
CA TYR A 168 10.38 10.67 13.44
C TYR A 168 11.59 10.92 12.54
N THR A 169 12.36 9.85 12.32
CA THR A 169 13.59 9.87 11.52
C THR A 169 13.31 9.93 10.01
N PRO A 170 14.27 10.35 9.18
CA PRO A 170 14.13 10.31 7.71
C PRO A 170 13.84 8.92 7.13
N MET A 171 14.33 7.86 7.79
CA MET A 171 14.04 6.48 7.41
C MET A 171 12.57 6.13 7.66
N THR A 172 12.03 6.56 8.81
CA THR A 172 10.60 6.42 9.15
C THR A 172 9.74 7.20 8.17
N LEU A 173 10.12 8.44 7.85
CA LEU A 173 9.46 9.26 6.85
C LEU A 173 9.39 8.57 5.48
N SER A 174 10.50 7.96 5.04
CA SER A 174 10.55 7.22 3.77
C SER A 174 9.61 6.02 3.76
N ARG A 175 9.51 5.30 4.89
CA ARG A 175 8.54 4.21 5.08
C ARG A 175 7.10 4.74 5.02
N VAL A 176 6.82 5.84 5.71
CA VAL A 176 5.48 6.46 5.73
C VAL A 176 5.02 6.84 4.34
N ILE A 177 5.86 7.52 3.56
CA ILE A 177 5.54 7.88 2.18
C ILE A 177 5.27 6.61 1.35
N LYS A 178 6.07 5.55 1.51
CA LYS A 178 5.87 4.29 0.79
C LYS A 178 4.56 3.59 1.18
N GLU A 179 4.20 3.57 2.46
CA GLU A 179 2.98 2.93 2.95
C GLU A 179 1.73 3.70 2.52
N LEU A 180 1.70 5.04 2.66
CA LEU A 180 0.55 5.86 2.25
C LEU A 180 0.31 5.81 0.74
N THR A 181 1.39 5.81 -0.07
CA THR A 181 1.27 5.72 -1.53
C THR A 181 0.95 4.31 -1.99
N GLY A 182 1.49 3.28 -1.32
CA GLY A 182 1.15 1.88 -1.56
C GLY A 182 -0.30 1.53 -1.21
N ALA A 183 -0.88 2.21 -0.22
CA ALA A 183 -2.27 2.08 0.20
C ALA A 183 -3.25 2.97 -0.59
N ASP A 184 -2.78 3.70 -1.60
CA ASP A 184 -3.61 4.61 -2.41
C ASP A 184 -4.28 5.73 -1.58
N ILE A 185 -3.71 6.06 -0.42
CA ILE A 185 -4.22 7.11 0.49
C ILE A 185 -3.76 8.50 0.05
N ALA A 186 -2.55 8.59 -0.50
CA ALA A 186 -1.99 9.84 -0.99
C ALA A 186 -1.06 9.62 -2.18
N VAL A 187 -0.96 10.63 -3.04
CA VAL A 187 -0.10 10.65 -4.23
C VAL A 187 1.14 11.51 -3.94
N PRO A 188 2.36 11.01 -4.21
CA PRO A 188 3.57 11.80 -3.98
C PRO A 188 3.85 12.72 -5.16
N TYR A 189 4.24 13.95 -4.86
CA TYR A 189 4.74 14.90 -5.86
C TYR A 189 5.91 15.71 -5.28
N ALA A 190 6.68 16.34 -6.16
CA ALA A 190 7.83 17.14 -5.78
C ALA A 190 7.52 18.63 -5.90
N VAL A 191 7.90 19.40 -4.88
CA VAL A 191 7.91 20.87 -4.92
C VAL A 191 9.33 21.31 -4.60
N GLY A 192 10.07 21.68 -5.65
CA GLY A 192 11.51 21.95 -5.56
C GLY A 192 12.28 20.73 -5.06
N ARG A 193 12.96 20.87 -3.91
CA ARG A 193 13.74 19.79 -3.26
C ARG A 193 12.92 18.99 -2.24
N SER A 194 11.67 19.38 -1.98
CA SER A 194 10.82 18.78 -0.97
C SER A 194 9.84 17.79 -1.59
N ARG A 195 9.61 16.66 -0.91
CA ARG A 195 8.54 15.72 -1.24
C ARG A 195 7.27 16.10 -0.52
N TRP A 196 6.19 16.19 -1.27
CA TRP A 196 4.84 16.47 -0.80
C TRP A 196 3.93 15.28 -1.05
N LEU A 197 2.87 15.18 -0.27
CA LEU A 197 1.79 14.24 -0.48
C LEU A 197 0.50 15.01 -0.76
N ARG A 198 -0.24 14.58 -1.77
CA ARG A 198 -1.58 15.06 -2.10
C ARG A 198 -2.59 13.98 -1.76
N MET A 199 -3.59 14.33 -0.97
CA MET A 199 -4.77 13.53 -0.71
C MET A 199 -5.87 13.94 -1.70
N GLU A 200 -6.36 13.00 -2.50
CA GLU A 200 -7.31 13.28 -3.59
C GLU A 200 -8.78 13.19 -3.16
N ARG A 201 -9.04 12.97 -1.87
CA ARG A 201 -10.35 12.79 -1.27
C ARG A 201 -10.54 13.72 -0.07
N LEU A 202 -11.78 13.87 0.39
CA LEU A 202 -12.08 14.60 1.62
C LEU A 202 -11.57 13.84 2.86
N PRO A 203 -11.23 14.52 3.97
CA PRO A 203 -10.64 13.86 5.14
C PRO A 203 -11.50 12.72 5.70
N GLN A 204 -12.83 12.84 5.69
CA GLN A 204 -13.75 11.74 6.05
C GLN A 204 -13.57 10.51 5.16
N GLN A 205 -13.50 10.70 3.85
CA GLN A 205 -13.37 9.60 2.89
C GLN A 205 -12.02 8.91 3.00
N ILE A 206 -10.96 9.68 3.29
CA ILE A 206 -9.62 9.15 3.55
C ILE A 206 -9.63 8.30 4.82
N TRP A 207 -10.28 8.80 5.87
CA TRP A 207 -10.45 8.04 7.11
C TRP A 207 -11.14 6.70 6.86
N GLU A 208 -12.29 6.68 6.18
CA GLU A 208 -13.00 5.43 5.87
C GLU A 208 -12.18 4.49 4.98
N GLN A 209 -11.46 5.03 3.99
CA GLN A 209 -10.55 4.24 3.14
C GLN A 209 -9.41 3.62 3.95
N ALA A 210 -8.84 4.36 4.89
CA ALA A 210 -7.70 3.92 5.68
C ALA A 210 -8.09 2.98 6.83
N ARG A 211 -9.31 3.10 7.37
CA ARG A 211 -9.80 2.40 8.57
C ARG A 211 -9.47 0.90 8.60
N PRO A 212 -9.66 0.10 7.51
CA PRO A 212 -9.32 -1.33 7.51
C PRO A 212 -7.81 -1.62 7.67
N LEU A 213 -6.95 -0.62 7.45
CA LEU A 213 -5.49 -0.72 7.57
C LEU A 213 -4.97 -0.23 8.93
N LEU A 214 -5.83 0.40 9.73
CA LEU A 214 -5.49 0.96 11.04
C LEU A 214 -5.65 -0.09 12.14
N ARG A 215 -4.90 0.08 13.22
CA ARG A 215 -4.97 -0.77 14.41
C ARG A 215 -5.32 0.06 15.65
N GLY A 216 -5.85 -0.59 16.67
CA GLY A 216 -5.93 -0.01 18.00
C GLY A 216 -4.53 0.44 18.47
N PRO A 217 -4.37 1.65 19.02
CA PRO A 217 -3.06 2.14 19.44
C PRO A 217 -2.54 1.43 20.69
N VAL A 218 -3.42 0.82 21.50
CA VAL A 218 -3.10 0.20 22.79
C VAL A 218 -2.35 -1.12 22.58
N LYS A 219 -1.13 -1.20 23.11
CA LYS A 219 -0.32 -2.44 23.12
C LYS A 219 -0.48 -3.24 24.40
N ARG A 220 -0.63 -2.53 25.52
CA ARG A 220 -0.65 -3.11 26.86
C ARG A 220 -1.37 -2.15 27.79
N THR A 221 -2.09 -2.71 28.74
CA THR A 221 -2.72 -1.98 29.83
C THR A 221 -2.12 -2.45 31.16
N VAL A 222 -1.87 -1.53 32.09
CA VAL A 222 -1.40 -1.83 33.44
C VAL A 222 -2.12 -0.95 34.47
N TRP A 223 -2.21 -1.43 35.70
CA TRP A 223 -2.68 -0.64 36.83
C TRP A 223 -1.49 -0.10 37.60
N VAL A 224 -1.53 1.17 38.02
CA VAL A 224 -0.47 1.77 38.83
C VAL A 224 -1.03 2.73 39.89
N HIS A 225 -0.31 2.85 41.01
CA HIS A 225 -0.49 3.95 41.94
C HIS A 225 0.30 5.16 41.46
N HIS A 226 -0.32 6.06 40.69
CA HIS A 226 0.38 7.26 40.25
C HIS A 226 -0.53 8.47 40.05
N ALA A 227 -0.58 9.31 41.07
CA ALA A 227 -1.33 10.55 41.07
C ALA A 227 -0.65 11.68 40.28
N GLU A 228 0.66 11.60 39.99
CA GLU A 228 1.35 12.74 39.36
C GLU A 228 0.91 12.95 37.91
N PRO A 229 0.66 14.20 37.48
CA PRO A 229 0.15 14.50 36.14
C PRO A 229 1.19 14.33 35.03
N PHE A 230 2.47 14.14 35.37
CA PHE A 230 3.57 14.03 34.42
C PHE A 230 4.34 12.73 34.59
N VAL A 231 4.86 12.20 33.48
CA VAL A 231 5.77 11.06 33.46
C VAL A 231 6.92 11.39 32.51
N GLY A 232 8.16 11.31 33.00
CA GLY A 232 9.34 11.66 32.20
C GLY A 232 9.34 13.10 31.68
N GLY A 233 8.75 14.04 32.44
CA GLY A 233 8.62 15.45 32.05
C GLY A 233 7.56 15.74 30.98
N GLN A 234 6.74 14.75 30.60
CA GLN A 234 5.65 14.90 29.63
C GLN A 234 4.30 14.68 30.32
N PRO A 235 3.24 15.44 29.97
CA PRO A 235 1.93 15.28 30.58
C PRO A 235 1.33 13.91 30.23
N LYS A 236 0.57 13.34 31.18
CA LYS A 236 -0.31 12.20 30.89
C LYS A 236 -1.54 12.70 30.15
N LEU A 237 -1.91 12.04 29.07
CA LEU A 237 -3.13 12.34 28.34
C LEU A 237 -4.23 11.37 28.76
N LEU A 238 -5.43 11.90 29.04
CA LEU A 238 -6.60 11.07 29.29
C LEU A 238 -6.88 10.21 28.06
N ALA A 239 -7.27 8.96 28.28
CA ALA A 239 -7.52 7.97 27.25
C ALA A 239 -8.73 7.09 27.61
N GLY A 240 -9.06 6.15 26.72
CA GLY A 240 -10.15 5.21 26.92
C GLY A 240 -11.46 5.89 27.36
N LEU A 241 -12.15 5.28 28.34
CA LEU A 241 -13.42 5.81 28.84
C LEU A 241 -13.28 7.15 29.57
N SER A 242 -12.11 7.45 30.14
CA SER A 242 -11.87 8.77 30.75
C SER A 242 -11.84 9.88 29.71
N ALA A 243 -11.25 9.62 28.53
CA ALA A 243 -11.29 10.55 27.42
C ALA A 243 -12.69 10.62 26.79
N LEU A 244 -13.34 9.48 26.57
CA LEU A 244 -14.66 9.44 25.93
C LEU A 244 -15.74 10.14 26.78
N ALA A 245 -15.65 10.05 28.12
CA ALA A 245 -16.57 10.74 29.03
C ALA A 245 -16.48 12.28 28.94
N ILE A 246 -15.37 12.84 28.45
CA ILE A 246 -15.26 14.30 28.21
C ILE A 246 -16.12 14.72 27.01
N HIS A 247 -16.31 13.82 26.05
CA HIS A 247 -16.97 14.09 24.78
C HIS A 247 -18.38 13.50 24.67
N SER A 248 -18.89 12.88 25.73
CA SER A 248 -20.18 12.18 25.74
C SER A 248 -20.90 12.33 27.07
N MET A 249 -22.13 11.82 27.15
CA MET A 249 -22.92 11.76 28.39
C MET A 249 -22.55 10.54 29.28
N LEU A 250 -21.50 9.80 28.93
CA LEU A 250 -21.05 8.67 29.74
C LEU A 250 -20.43 9.15 31.05
N ALA A 251 -20.72 8.43 32.14
CA ALA A 251 -20.05 8.66 33.40
C ALA A 251 -18.56 8.30 33.26
N ALA A 252 -17.70 9.18 33.80
CA ALA A 252 -16.27 8.87 33.89
C ALA A 252 -16.06 7.58 34.70
N PRO A 253 -15.10 6.72 34.32
CA PRO A 253 -14.79 5.53 35.08
C PRO A 253 -14.28 5.90 36.48
N GLN A 254 -14.50 5.01 37.45
CA GLN A 254 -14.03 5.20 38.82
C GLN A 254 -12.52 5.46 38.89
N TRP A 255 -11.75 4.76 38.05
CA TRP A 255 -10.30 4.89 37.94
C TRP A 255 -9.96 5.59 36.63
N PRO A 256 -9.19 6.69 36.66
CA PRO A 256 -8.84 7.41 35.45
C PRO A 256 -7.90 6.58 34.57
N ILE A 257 -8.08 6.71 33.27
CA ILE A 257 -7.33 6.01 32.22
C ILE A 257 -6.45 7.03 31.50
N TYR A 258 -5.16 6.73 31.39
CA TYR A 258 -4.18 7.57 30.71
C TYR A 258 -3.45 6.80 29.60
N ALA A 259 -3.11 7.48 28.51
CA ALA A 259 -2.23 6.93 27.48
C ALA A 259 -0.79 7.39 27.69
N LEU A 260 0.16 6.47 27.54
CA LEU A 260 1.59 6.73 27.62
C LEU A 260 2.29 6.36 26.31
N SER A 261 3.26 7.19 25.94
CA SER A 261 4.22 6.85 24.89
C SER A 261 5.22 5.77 25.37
N PRO A 262 5.90 5.07 24.44
CA PRO A 262 6.99 4.16 24.79
C PRO A 262 8.09 4.82 25.64
N ASP A 263 8.40 6.10 25.39
CA ASP A 263 9.42 6.83 26.13
C ASP A 263 8.96 7.20 27.54
N GLN A 264 7.69 7.59 27.72
CA GLN A 264 7.10 7.82 29.04
C GLN A 264 7.11 6.53 29.86
N TRP A 265 6.72 5.40 29.26
CA TRP A 265 6.76 4.10 29.93
C TRP A 265 8.18 3.72 30.37
N LYS A 266 9.16 3.92 29.48
CA LYS A 266 10.57 3.67 29.80
C LYS A 266 11.05 4.54 30.97
N ALA A 267 10.71 5.83 30.97
CA ALA A 267 11.05 6.74 32.06
C ALA A 267 10.40 6.35 33.39
N ALA A 268 9.11 5.98 33.37
CA ALA A 268 8.41 5.49 34.57
C ALA A 268 9.02 4.20 35.11
N SER A 269 9.35 3.26 34.22
CA SER A 269 10.00 1.99 34.58
C SER A 269 11.37 2.24 35.24
N GLN A 270 12.15 3.19 34.72
CA GLN A 270 13.44 3.60 35.29
C GLN A 270 13.28 4.33 36.63
N ALA A 271 12.17 5.03 36.83
CA ALA A 271 11.82 5.67 38.10
C ALA A 271 11.26 4.68 39.15
N GLY A 272 11.14 3.39 38.81
CA GLY A 272 10.68 2.34 39.72
C GLY A 272 9.18 2.28 39.91
N ILE A 273 8.39 2.60 38.87
CA ILE A 273 6.92 2.46 38.93
C ILE A 273 6.53 1.01 39.28
N GLU A 274 5.60 0.86 40.22
CA GLU A 274 5.06 -0.43 40.62
C GLU A 274 3.75 -0.72 39.87
N GLU A 275 3.72 -1.84 39.14
CA GLU A 275 2.50 -2.35 38.51
C GLU A 275 1.65 -3.09 39.55
N LEU A 276 0.37 -2.77 39.59
CA LEU A 276 -0.60 -3.41 40.46
C LEU A 276 -1.26 -4.59 39.74
N PRO A 277 -1.55 -5.70 40.44
CA PRO A 277 -2.27 -6.82 39.84
C PRO A 277 -3.75 -6.46 39.56
N GLU A 278 -4.34 -5.60 40.39
CA GLU A 278 -5.75 -5.21 40.35
C GLU A 278 -5.91 -3.74 40.77
N PRO A 279 -7.00 -3.06 40.35
CA PRO A 279 -7.26 -1.68 40.75
C PRO A 279 -7.61 -1.58 42.24
N THR A 280 -6.86 -0.75 42.95
CA THR A 280 -7.05 -0.41 44.37
C THR A 280 -7.43 1.07 44.53
N PRO A 281 -7.87 1.53 45.72
CA PRO A 281 -8.17 2.94 45.94
C PRO A 281 -7.01 3.88 45.56
N GLY A 282 -7.27 4.79 44.61
CA GLY A 282 -6.28 5.72 44.08
C GLY A 282 -5.44 5.15 42.92
N ALA A 283 -5.78 3.97 42.40
CA ALA A 283 -5.19 3.43 41.19
C ALA A 283 -5.63 4.21 39.95
N CYS A 284 -4.82 4.11 38.90
CA CYS A 284 -5.14 4.56 37.56
C CYS A 284 -4.71 3.51 36.54
N GLU A 285 -5.42 3.46 35.41
CA GLU A 285 -5.11 2.58 34.30
C GLU A 285 -4.17 3.30 33.34
N TRP A 286 -3.04 2.68 33.00
CA TRP A 286 -2.13 3.18 31.97
C TRP A 286 -2.19 2.30 30.73
N GLN A 287 -2.50 2.92 29.61
CA GLN A 287 -2.47 2.32 28.28
C GLN A 287 -1.15 2.68 27.60
N LEU A 288 -0.29 1.69 27.39
CA LEU A 288 0.92 1.84 26.61
C LEU A 288 0.59 1.82 25.13
N TRP A 289 0.82 2.93 24.44
CA TRP A 289 0.49 3.08 23.03
C TRP A 289 1.63 2.71 22.08
N SER A 290 1.27 2.35 20.85
CA SER A 290 2.21 1.96 19.79
C SER A 290 2.96 3.12 19.16
N TYR A 291 2.44 4.34 19.32
CA TYR A 291 3.00 5.63 18.95
C TYR A 291 2.72 6.65 20.05
N SER A 292 3.26 7.88 19.93
CA SER A 292 3.01 8.93 20.92
C SER A 292 1.52 9.30 20.99
N PRO A 293 0.87 9.28 22.16
CA PRO A 293 -0.53 9.71 22.28
C PRO A 293 -0.71 11.22 22.06
N ALA A 294 0.37 12.01 22.20
CA ALA A 294 0.37 13.46 22.02
C ALA A 294 0.52 13.85 20.55
N LEU A 295 -0.42 13.44 19.69
CA LEU A 295 -0.43 13.81 18.26
C LEU A 295 -0.89 15.25 18.01
N LEU A 296 -1.70 15.81 18.92
CA LEU A 296 -2.19 17.17 18.86
C LEU A 296 -1.68 17.98 20.07
N PRO A 297 -0.99 19.11 19.86
CA PRO A 297 -0.45 19.90 20.96
C PRO A 297 -1.56 20.59 21.77
N GLY A 298 -1.31 20.82 23.06
CA GLY A 298 -2.19 21.64 23.92
C GLY A 298 -3.48 20.95 24.38
N THR A 299 -3.58 19.64 24.21
CA THR A 299 -4.71 18.83 24.68
C THR A 299 -4.35 18.10 25.97
N ASN A 300 -5.36 17.84 26.82
CA ASN A 300 -5.23 17.01 28.03
C ASN A 300 -5.77 15.58 27.82
N SER A 301 -6.18 15.26 26.60
CA SER A 301 -6.76 13.99 26.17
C SER A 301 -6.12 13.58 24.85
N VAL A 302 -6.12 12.29 24.56
CA VAL A 302 -5.69 11.75 23.27
C VAL A 302 -6.56 12.29 22.13
N ASP A 303 -6.02 12.25 20.92
CA ASP A 303 -6.76 12.69 19.74
C ASP A 303 -7.99 11.78 19.47
N PRO A 304 -9.08 12.34 18.91
CA PRO A 304 -10.35 11.62 18.79
C PRO A 304 -10.30 10.43 17.83
N LEU A 305 -9.45 10.45 16.79
CA LEU A 305 -9.34 9.31 15.86
C LEU A 305 -8.63 8.13 16.52
N SER A 306 -7.55 8.39 17.26
CA SER A 306 -6.88 7.35 18.04
C SER A 306 -7.77 6.83 19.18
N LEU A 307 -8.62 7.68 19.78
CA LEU A 307 -9.61 7.27 20.77
C LEU A 307 -10.66 6.32 20.19
N ILE A 308 -11.20 6.64 19.01
CA ILE A 308 -12.13 5.75 18.30
C ILE A 308 -11.47 4.39 18.06
N LEU A 309 -10.21 4.36 17.59
CA LEU A 309 -9.49 3.12 17.33
C LEU A 309 -9.19 2.31 18.60
N SER A 310 -9.00 2.96 19.76
CA SER A 310 -8.70 2.24 21.00
C SER A 310 -9.92 1.58 21.62
N LEU A 311 -11.13 2.04 21.28
CA LEU A 311 -12.39 1.55 21.83
C LEU A 311 -13.28 0.84 20.78
N GLN A 312 -12.86 0.75 19.51
CA GLN A 312 -13.67 0.19 18.42
C GLN A 312 -14.17 -1.24 18.67
N ASP A 313 -13.39 -2.06 19.38
CA ASP A 313 -13.70 -3.46 19.65
C ASP A 313 -14.46 -3.64 21.00
N ASN A 314 -14.92 -2.55 21.62
CA ASN A 314 -15.65 -2.61 22.88
C ASN A 314 -17.10 -3.11 22.66
N PRO A 315 -17.56 -4.14 23.39
CA PRO A 315 -18.90 -4.71 23.18
C PRO A 315 -20.06 -3.86 23.75
N ASP A 316 -19.81 -2.84 24.56
CA ASP A 316 -20.87 -2.01 25.15
C ASP A 316 -21.47 -1.06 24.10
N GLU A 317 -22.76 -1.23 23.80
CA GLU A 317 -23.50 -0.42 22.82
C GLU A 317 -23.49 1.08 23.16
N ARG A 318 -23.43 1.45 24.45
CA ARG A 318 -23.39 2.86 24.86
C ARG A 318 -22.06 3.50 24.52
N ILE A 319 -20.98 2.71 24.58
CA ILE A 319 -19.65 3.15 24.15
C ILE A 319 -19.64 3.32 22.64
N GLN A 320 -20.18 2.36 21.88
CA GLN A 320 -20.26 2.46 20.43
C GLN A 320 -21.06 3.69 19.97
N LEU A 321 -22.22 3.96 20.60
CA LEU A 321 -23.00 5.17 20.32
C LEU A 321 -22.20 6.45 20.59
N ALA A 322 -21.50 6.53 21.72
CA ALA A 322 -20.67 7.68 22.04
C ALA A 322 -19.48 7.86 21.07
N LEU A 323 -18.93 6.77 20.52
CA LEU A 323 -17.90 6.84 19.48
C LEU A 323 -18.45 7.37 18.15
N ASP A 324 -19.67 6.98 17.79
CA ASP A 324 -20.35 7.49 16.60
C ASP A 324 -20.66 8.99 16.73
N GLU A 325 -21.18 9.43 17.89
CA GLU A 325 -21.39 10.86 18.19
C GLU A 325 -20.08 11.66 18.14
N LEU A 326 -19.00 11.14 18.74
CA LEU A 326 -17.67 11.77 18.68
C LEU A 326 -17.18 11.91 17.24
N LYS A 327 -17.43 10.89 16.40
CA LYS A 327 -17.05 10.91 14.99
C LYS A 327 -17.81 11.98 14.21
N GLU A 328 -19.09 12.21 14.50
CA GLU A 328 -19.89 13.28 13.87
C GLU A 328 -19.40 14.69 14.23
N GLN A 329 -18.79 14.85 15.40
CA GLN A 329 -18.21 16.13 15.85
C GLN A 329 -16.84 16.42 15.24
N LEU A 330 -16.25 15.47 14.51
CA LEU A 330 -14.93 15.67 13.94
C LEU A 330 -14.95 16.79 12.91
N PRO A 331 -13.90 17.62 12.83
CA PRO A 331 -14.00 18.87 12.10
C PRO A 331 -13.68 18.70 10.61
N TRP A 332 -13.84 17.48 10.06
CA TRP A 332 -13.52 17.15 8.67
C TRP A 332 -14.69 17.44 7.73
#